data_AF-A0A9X2CUB4-F1
#
_entry.id   AF-A0A9X2CUB4-F1
#
_cell.length_a   1.000
_cell.length_b   1.000
_cell.length_c   1.000
_cell.angle_alpha   90.00
_cell.angle_beta   90.00
_cell.angle_gamma   90.00
#
_symmetry.space_group_name_H-M   'P 1'
#
loop_
_entity.id
_entity.type
_entity.pdbx_description
1 polymer ?
#
loop_
_entity_poly.entity_id
_entity_poly.type
_entity_poly.pdbx_seq_one_letter_code
_entity_poly.pdbx_strand_id
1 'polypeptide(L)'
;MKNRSNVSFIVLGVVSLLFLFSLTFFSQSNTSIPVTASSDDSQVEHTDLVEDESSNSSNGDNGSKENNVTNHVDNSINANDGEVDNSLENHINSSSSNVENNVTNAINSTQSSVNNTIQNHIDAESADVDSAIDNNIQTNNNDVTNSIGNDINVSVDVNVTNQINNHITNTTKDGDGPNNGDNGNGEENGQVENGEDSDNGDNGTGENGNGNEETPETVWGVDSASITTEDMLACVRNNFGDPEVWGRYLGTNEGASYGLTAEEVNLLHSENIQILVIYNHFNDGTGYEHGQDHANAALEMARDFGIPEGVALFANVEPIYPIDSAFIQGWHDVVSESEYSSGIYGIFDPSEELYVAFEAAVDSDPSILDEMYVWTAAPNEGITTEENAPAYNPSYPDGALIGGWQYGLDAETCNIDTNIFDGNVLDVLW
;
A
#
# COMPACT_ATOMS: atom_id res chain seq x y z
N MET A 1 -32.29 -16.00 -69.86
CA MET A 1 -33.40 -15.16 -70.34
C MET A 1 -34.24 -14.76 -69.14
N LYS A 2 -34.26 -13.45 -68.78
CA LYS A 2 -35.27 -12.66 -68.01
C LYS A 2 -35.84 -13.22 -66.68
N ASN A 3 -36.12 -12.45 -65.62
CA ASN A 3 -35.86 -11.07 -65.18
C ASN A 3 -36.51 -10.92 -63.77
N ARG A 4 -35.79 -10.28 -62.83
CA ARG A 4 -36.19 -9.34 -61.76
C ARG A 4 -37.47 -9.51 -60.90
N SER A 5 -37.29 -9.33 -59.58
CA SER A 5 -37.86 -8.22 -58.76
C SER A 5 -37.29 -8.32 -57.33
N ASN A 6 -36.28 -7.53 -56.94
CA ASN A 6 -36.36 -6.27 -56.17
C ASN A 6 -37.21 -6.30 -54.89
N VAL A 7 -36.57 -6.24 -53.72
CA VAL A 7 -36.89 -5.28 -52.64
C VAL A 7 -35.58 -4.82 -52.00
N SER A 8 -35.45 -3.50 -51.90
CA SER A 8 -34.33 -2.74 -51.32
C SER A 8 -34.79 -2.23 -49.95
N PHE A 9 -33.95 -2.30 -48.92
CA PHE A 9 -34.03 -1.37 -47.79
C PHE A 9 -32.62 -0.92 -47.42
N ILE A 10 -32.43 0.38 -47.64
CA ILE A 10 -31.32 1.21 -47.21
C ILE A 10 -31.67 1.66 -45.78
N VAL A 11 -30.76 1.48 -44.82
CA VAL A 11 -30.72 2.33 -43.62
C VAL A 11 -29.30 2.84 -43.47
N LEU A 12 -29.18 4.15 -43.56
CA LEU A 12 -27.99 4.97 -43.39
C LEU A 12 -27.43 4.82 -41.98
N GLY A 13 -26.10 4.82 -41.89
CA GLY A 13 -25.37 5.02 -40.65
C GLY A 13 -25.52 6.43 -40.10
N VAL A 14 -25.37 6.52 -38.79
CA VAL A 14 -25.03 7.76 -38.08
C VAL A 14 -23.83 7.43 -37.21
N VAL A 15 -22.67 7.88 -37.69
CA VAL A 15 -21.44 8.03 -36.93
C VAL A 15 -21.63 9.26 -36.04
N SER A 16 -21.43 9.15 -34.74
CA SER A 16 -21.37 10.31 -33.85
C SER A 16 -20.00 10.34 -33.19
N LEU A 17 -19.09 11.03 -33.88
CA LEU A 17 -17.79 11.48 -33.43
C LEU A 17 -17.99 12.89 -32.86
N LEU A 18 -17.70 13.15 -31.59
CA LEU A 18 -17.67 14.51 -31.05
C LEU A 18 -16.57 14.63 -29.99
N PHE A 19 -15.34 14.79 -30.49
CA PHE A 19 -14.29 15.56 -29.82
C PHE A 19 -14.44 17.03 -30.24
N LEU A 20 -14.50 17.96 -29.28
CA LEU A 20 -14.02 19.32 -29.50
C LEU A 20 -13.74 20.05 -28.19
N PHE A 21 -12.46 20.44 -28.08
CA PHE A 21 -11.85 21.38 -27.16
C PHE A 21 -12.64 22.67 -26.92
N SER A 22 -12.60 23.17 -25.69
CA SER A 22 -12.48 24.62 -25.46
C SER A 22 -11.73 24.92 -24.14
N LEU A 23 -10.46 25.27 -24.29
CA LEU A 23 -9.69 26.03 -23.30
C LEU A 23 -9.92 27.53 -23.61
N THR A 24 -10.42 28.31 -22.65
CA THR A 24 -10.03 29.73 -22.49
C THR A 24 -10.32 30.24 -21.09
N PHE A 25 -9.25 30.75 -20.47
CA PHE A 25 -9.18 31.57 -19.26
C PHE A 25 -10.20 32.72 -19.21
N PHE A 26 -10.78 32.96 -18.03
CA PHE A 26 -10.92 34.31 -17.47
C PHE A 26 -10.87 34.26 -15.94
N SER A 27 -9.84 34.91 -15.40
CA SER A 27 -9.66 35.23 -13.98
C SER A 27 -10.63 36.33 -13.54
N GLN A 28 -11.39 36.10 -12.47
CA GLN A 28 -11.86 37.15 -11.58
C GLN A 28 -11.85 36.63 -10.14
N SER A 29 -10.91 37.18 -9.36
CA SER A 29 -10.83 37.07 -7.92
C SER A 29 -11.99 37.80 -7.25
N ASN A 30 -12.80 37.08 -6.47
CA ASN A 30 -13.67 37.67 -5.46
C ASN A 30 -13.10 37.34 -4.09
N THR A 31 -12.58 38.37 -3.44
CA THR A 31 -12.12 38.37 -2.06
C THR A 31 -13.34 38.42 -1.13
N SER A 32 -13.57 37.33 -0.40
CA SER A 32 -14.40 37.36 0.81
C SER A 32 -13.56 36.85 1.97
N ILE A 33 -13.15 37.79 2.81
CA ILE A 33 -12.43 37.62 4.07
C ILE A 33 -13.35 36.93 5.08
N PRO A 34 -12.99 35.77 5.67
CA PRO A 34 -13.55 35.32 6.93
C PRO A 34 -12.80 35.99 8.09
N VAL A 35 -13.59 36.49 9.02
CA VAL A 35 -13.21 37.19 10.25
C VAL A 35 -12.48 36.24 11.19
N THR A 36 -11.30 36.65 11.65
CA THR A 36 -10.61 36.07 12.81
C THR A 36 -11.34 36.42 14.10
N ALA A 37 -11.74 35.40 14.87
CA ALA A 37 -12.06 35.54 16.28
C ALA A 37 -10.83 35.08 17.10
N SER A 38 -10.32 36.00 17.90
CA SER A 38 -9.20 35.81 18.84
C SER A 38 -9.71 35.24 20.16
N SER A 39 -9.00 34.23 20.67
CA SER A 39 -8.74 34.00 22.10
C SER A 39 -7.52 33.05 22.18
N ASP A 40 -6.31 33.56 22.37
CA ASP A 40 -5.65 33.95 23.63
C ASP A 40 -4.68 32.83 24.09
N ASP A 41 -3.39 33.16 23.92
CA ASP A 41 -2.20 32.78 24.69
C ASP A 41 -1.65 31.33 24.68
N SER A 42 -0.73 31.07 23.74
CA SER A 42 0.60 30.54 24.07
C SER A 42 1.60 30.95 22.97
N GLN A 43 2.68 31.62 23.34
CA GLN A 43 3.66 32.18 22.42
C GLN A 43 4.39 31.07 21.64
N VAL A 44 4.39 31.17 20.31
CA VAL A 44 5.34 30.49 19.43
C VAL A 44 6.37 31.55 19.04
N GLU A 45 7.63 31.38 19.45
CA GLU A 45 8.73 32.19 18.92
C GLU A 45 8.97 31.80 17.46
N HIS A 46 8.63 32.69 16.55
CA HIS A 46 9.08 32.64 15.17
C HIS A 46 10.56 33.05 15.13
N THR A 47 11.44 32.11 14.79
CA THR A 47 12.78 32.46 14.30
C THR A 47 12.71 32.71 12.79
N ASP A 48 12.97 33.96 12.41
CA ASP A 48 13.00 34.44 11.03
C ASP A 48 14.04 33.67 10.17
N LEU A 49 13.64 33.40 8.92
CA LEU A 49 14.45 32.86 7.84
C LEU A 49 15.67 33.76 7.56
N VAL A 50 16.87 33.16 7.54
CA VAL A 50 18.07 33.81 7.01
C VAL A 50 18.11 33.54 5.50
N GLU A 51 17.71 34.53 4.69
CA GLU A 51 18.05 34.59 3.27
C GLU A 51 19.54 34.93 3.13
N ASP A 52 20.37 33.99 2.65
CA ASP A 52 21.71 34.29 2.16
C ASP A 52 21.67 34.44 0.62
N GLU A 53 21.43 35.67 0.16
CA GLU A 53 21.65 36.03 -1.25
C GLU A 53 23.15 36.08 -1.56
N SER A 54 23.71 34.99 -2.10
CA SER A 54 25.05 35.04 -2.68
C SER A 54 25.01 35.55 -4.14
N SER A 55 25.26 36.85 -4.25
CA SER A 55 25.39 37.60 -5.51
C SER A 55 26.45 37.04 -6.47
N ASN A 56 26.10 37.10 -7.76
CA ASN A 56 26.92 36.81 -8.93
C ASN A 56 28.24 37.62 -8.92
N SER A 57 29.39 36.93 -8.83
CA SER A 57 30.72 37.49 -9.07
C SER A 57 31.60 36.50 -9.81
N SER A 58 31.91 36.83 -11.06
CA SER A 58 32.96 36.19 -11.84
C SER A 58 34.34 36.52 -11.26
N ASN A 59 35.01 35.56 -10.63
CA ASN A 59 36.46 35.48 -10.65
C ASN A 59 36.92 34.07 -10.24
N GLY A 60 37.85 33.52 -11.02
CA GLY A 60 38.38 32.19 -10.81
C GLY A 60 39.12 32.07 -9.47
N ASP A 61 38.64 31.14 -8.65
CA ASP A 61 39.44 30.47 -7.63
C ASP A 61 39.05 29.00 -7.64
N ASN A 62 40.05 28.14 -7.81
CA ASN A 62 39.92 26.70 -8.02
C ASN A 62 40.15 26.00 -6.67
N GLY A 63 39.31 26.33 -5.69
CA GLY A 63 39.22 25.64 -4.40
C GLY A 63 37.92 24.87 -4.35
N SER A 64 37.98 23.57 -4.01
CA SER A 64 36.79 22.75 -3.80
C SER A 64 35.91 23.41 -2.74
N LYS A 65 34.68 23.75 -3.12
CA LYS A 65 33.71 24.34 -2.21
C LYS A 65 33.05 23.18 -1.47
N GLU A 66 33.49 22.94 -0.25
CA GLU A 66 32.78 22.07 0.69
C GLU A 66 31.59 22.85 1.27
N ASN A 67 30.40 22.25 1.27
CA ASN A 67 29.19 22.80 1.88
C ASN A 67 28.75 21.90 3.03
N ASN A 68 28.59 22.50 4.22
CA ASN A 68 28.06 21.81 5.39
C ASN A 68 26.72 22.44 5.78
N VAL A 69 25.66 21.64 5.84
CA VAL A 69 24.30 22.06 6.19
C VAL A 69 23.88 21.30 7.43
N THR A 70 23.43 22.01 8.47
CA THR A 70 22.95 21.39 9.71
C THR A 70 21.62 22.03 10.10
N ASN A 71 20.55 21.24 10.15
CA ASN A 71 19.23 21.67 10.60
C ASN A 71 18.84 20.88 11.84
N HIS A 72 18.47 21.59 12.92
CA HIS A 72 17.92 20.98 14.11
C HIS A 72 16.60 21.63 14.48
N VAL A 73 15.55 20.82 14.59
CA VAL A 73 14.20 21.26 14.94
C VAL A 73 13.74 20.48 16.16
N ASP A 74 13.45 21.18 17.26
CA ASP A 74 12.99 20.59 18.50
C ASP A 74 11.60 21.13 18.86
N ASN A 75 10.57 20.28 18.81
CA ASN A 75 9.23 20.63 19.27
C ASN A 75 8.93 19.96 20.60
N SER A 76 8.40 20.72 21.56
CA SER A 76 7.89 20.18 22.82
C SER A 76 6.47 20.68 23.09
N ILE A 77 5.51 19.77 23.13
CA ILE A 77 4.09 20.10 23.27
C ILE A 77 3.52 19.45 24.53
N ASN A 78 2.80 20.23 25.33
CA ASN A 78 1.98 19.74 26.43
C ASN A 78 0.60 20.42 26.36
N ALA A 79 -0.36 19.76 25.73
CA ALA A 79 -1.67 20.32 25.39
C ALA A 79 -2.72 19.21 25.32
N ASN A 80 -4.01 19.54 25.22
CA ASN A 80 -5.03 18.49 25.02
C ASN A 80 -4.90 17.88 23.61
N ASP A 81 -4.65 18.71 22.62
CA ASP A 81 -4.44 18.34 21.22
C ASP A 81 -3.06 18.84 20.80
N GLY A 82 -2.19 17.96 20.31
CA GLY A 82 -0.85 18.32 19.87
C GLY A 82 -0.69 18.14 18.37
N GLU A 83 -0.58 19.23 17.61
CA GLU A 83 -0.30 19.18 16.17
C GLU A 83 1.11 19.70 15.90
N VAL A 84 1.89 18.95 15.12
CA VAL A 84 3.22 19.31 14.68
C VAL A 84 3.32 19.05 13.19
N ASP A 85 3.83 20.02 12.45
CA ASP A 85 4.19 19.86 11.04
C ASP A 85 5.58 20.49 10.82
N ASN A 86 6.57 19.64 10.53
CA ASN A 86 7.94 20.05 10.23
C ASN A 86 8.25 19.70 8.78
N SER A 87 8.76 20.67 8.02
CA SER A 87 9.26 20.46 6.66
C SER A 87 10.63 21.09 6.53
N LEU A 88 11.64 20.27 6.25
CA LEU A 88 13.01 20.68 5.96
C LEU A 88 13.33 20.33 4.51
N GLU A 89 13.85 21.30 3.76
CA GLU A 89 14.23 21.10 2.37
C GLU A 89 15.60 21.74 2.13
N ASN A 90 16.58 20.93 1.71
CA ASN A 90 17.95 21.35 1.44
C ASN A 90 18.26 21.22 -0.05
N HIS A 91 18.70 22.30 -0.68
CA HIS A 91 19.17 22.31 -2.07
C HIS A 91 20.65 22.69 -2.11
N ILE A 92 21.51 21.75 -2.50
CA ILE A 92 22.96 21.91 -2.39
C ILE A 92 23.63 21.67 -3.74
N ASN A 93 24.42 22.64 -4.18
CA ASN A 93 25.34 22.48 -5.31
C ASN A 93 26.76 22.79 -4.83
N SER A 94 27.63 21.78 -4.79
CA SER A 94 28.96 21.90 -4.16
C SER A 94 30.00 20.96 -4.74
N SER A 95 31.25 21.06 -4.30
CA SER A 95 32.25 20.02 -4.58
C SER A 95 32.08 18.84 -3.63
N SER A 96 31.87 19.11 -2.34
CA SER A 96 31.60 18.08 -1.33
C SER A 96 30.54 18.58 -0.37
N SER A 97 29.55 17.77 -0.05
CA SER A 97 28.45 18.14 0.83
C SER A 97 28.41 17.27 2.08
N ASN A 98 28.25 17.87 3.25
CA ASN A 98 27.85 17.18 4.47
C ASN A 98 26.53 17.77 4.97
N VAL A 99 25.49 16.94 5.13
CA VAL A 99 24.15 17.37 5.49
C VAL A 99 23.69 16.60 6.72
N GLU A 100 23.40 17.33 7.79
CA GLU A 100 22.84 16.77 9.02
C GLU A 100 21.47 17.40 9.29
N ASN A 101 20.40 16.61 9.25
CA ASN A 101 19.06 17.05 9.64
C ASN A 101 18.61 16.26 10.86
N ASN A 102 18.17 16.93 11.92
CA ASN A 102 17.59 16.28 13.08
C ASN A 102 16.29 16.97 13.50
N VAL A 103 15.19 16.24 13.44
CA VAL A 103 13.88 16.71 13.91
C VAL A 103 13.47 15.88 15.12
N THR A 104 13.32 16.51 16.28
CA THR A 104 12.89 15.86 17.51
C THR A 104 11.55 16.44 17.97
N ASN A 105 10.57 15.57 18.25
CA ASN A 105 9.25 15.97 18.74
C ASN A 105 8.92 15.27 20.05
N ALA A 106 8.76 16.03 21.13
CA ALA A 106 8.37 15.54 22.46
C ALA A 106 6.95 16.01 22.79
N ILE A 107 5.95 15.15 22.62
CA ILE A 107 4.53 15.52 22.73
C ILE A 107 3.91 14.80 23.92
N ASN A 108 3.16 15.52 24.74
CA ASN A 108 2.28 14.98 25.77
C ASN A 108 0.89 15.57 25.60
N SER A 109 -0.03 14.76 25.09
CA SER A 109 -1.39 15.21 24.79
C SER A 109 -2.43 14.11 24.95
N THR A 110 -3.71 14.45 24.72
CA THR A 110 -4.79 13.46 24.69
C THR A 110 -4.99 12.88 23.29
N GLN A 111 -4.76 13.70 22.27
CA GLN A 111 -4.60 13.31 20.88
C GLN A 111 -3.46 14.10 20.23
N SER A 112 -2.81 13.55 19.20
CA SER A 112 -1.78 14.29 18.44
C SER A 112 -1.78 13.98 16.95
N SER A 113 -1.31 14.91 16.13
CA SER A 113 -0.97 14.71 14.71
C SER A 113 0.44 15.24 14.49
N VAL A 114 1.32 14.43 13.93
CA VAL A 114 2.73 14.79 13.73
C VAL A 114 3.15 14.47 12.31
N ASN A 115 3.48 15.49 11.54
CA ASN A 115 4.02 15.36 10.20
C ASN A 115 5.47 15.86 10.22
N ASN A 116 6.41 15.05 9.76
CA ASN A 116 7.80 15.45 9.58
C ASN A 116 8.26 15.08 8.18
N THR A 117 8.75 16.05 7.42
CA THR A 117 9.30 15.84 6.09
C THR A 117 10.70 16.44 6.04
N ILE A 118 11.67 15.66 5.58
CA ILE A 118 13.03 16.10 5.28
C ILE A 118 13.29 15.76 3.81
N GLN A 119 13.70 16.72 3.00
CA GLN A 119 14.07 16.51 1.59
C GLN A 119 15.46 17.10 1.35
N ASN A 120 16.37 16.28 0.81
CA ASN A 120 17.72 16.70 0.45
C ASN A 120 17.91 16.53 -1.05
N HIS A 121 18.09 17.65 -1.78
CA HIS A 121 18.46 17.70 -3.19
C HIS A 121 19.93 18.11 -3.31
N ILE A 122 20.81 17.18 -3.69
CA ILE A 122 22.27 17.39 -3.66
C ILE A 122 22.88 17.11 -5.02
N ASP A 123 23.58 18.09 -5.58
CA ASP A 123 24.44 17.98 -6.75
C ASP A 123 25.89 18.27 -6.32
N ALA A 124 26.70 17.23 -6.14
CA ALA A 124 28.07 17.37 -5.63
C ALA A 124 29.07 16.37 -6.23
N GLU A 125 30.38 16.53 -6.00
CA GLU A 125 31.33 15.46 -6.33
C GLU A 125 31.21 14.33 -5.30
N SER A 126 31.12 14.67 -4.02
CA SER A 126 30.85 13.73 -2.92
C SER A 126 29.78 14.25 -1.95
N ALA A 127 29.03 13.35 -1.31
CA ALA A 127 28.00 13.70 -0.32
C ALA A 127 28.00 12.75 0.89
N ASP A 128 27.81 13.31 2.08
CA ASP A 128 27.53 12.60 3.33
C ASP A 128 26.24 13.19 3.90
N VAL A 129 25.20 12.36 4.10
CA VAL A 129 23.87 12.82 4.49
C VAL A 129 23.34 12.01 5.65
N ASP A 130 23.21 12.64 6.80
CA ASP A 130 22.60 12.08 8.00
C ASP A 130 21.29 12.81 8.27
N SER A 131 20.15 12.12 8.19
CA SER A 131 18.84 12.70 8.48
C SER A 131 18.10 11.83 9.51
N ALA A 132 17.71 12.44 10.62
CA ALA A 132 17.09 11.79 11.76
C ALA A 132 15.76 12.48 12.12
N ILE A 133 14.73 11.68 12.37
CA ILE A 133 13.46 12.13 12.95
C ILE A 133 13.18 11.29 14.20
N ASP A 134 13.07 11.94 15.35
CA ASP A 134 12.82 11.32 16.66
C ASP A 134 11.52 11.84 17.27
N ASN A 135 10.46 11.05 17.20
CA ASN A 135 9.19 11.37 17.85
C ASN A 135 9.04 10.61 19.17
N ASN A 136 8.92 11.34 20.27
CA ASN A 136 8.58 10.81 21.58
C ASN A 136 7.21 11.37 22.02
N ILE A 137 6.16 10.58 21.82
CA ILE A 137 4.77 11.02 21.92
C ILE A 137 4.09 10.25 23.06
N GLN A 138 3.45 10.97 23.96
CA GLN A 138 2.62 10.44 25.02
C GLN A 138 1.17 10.87 24.81
N THR A 139 0.32 9.99 24.29
CA THR A 139 -1.07 10.31 23.90
C THR A 139 -1.93 9.06 23.79
N ASN A 140 -3.27 9.19 23.87
CA ASN A 140 -4.18 8.05 23.68
C ASN A 140 -4.58 7.85 22.22
N ASN A 141 -4.37 8.87 21.37
CA ASN A 141 -4.66 8.83 19.95
C ASN A 141 -3.59 9.63 19.21
N ASN A 142 -3.01 9.09 18.14
CA ASN A 142 -2.02 9.80 17.35
C ASN A 142 -2.09 9.46 15.87
N ASP A 143 -1.81 10.46 15.05
CA ASP A 143 -1.40 10.33 13.67
C ASP A 143 0.05 10.79 13.57
N VAL A 144 0.93 9.99 12.94
CA VAL A 144 2.35 10.30 12.82
C VAL A 144 2.85 9.92 11.43
N THR A 145 3.13 10.91 10.60
CA THR A 145 3.74 10.77 9.29
C THR A 145 5.17 11.28 9.32
N ASN A 146 6.13 10.46 8.86
CA ASN A 146 7.53 10.88 8.73
C ASN A 146 8.03 10.52 7.34
N SER A 147 8.70 11.45 6.69
CA SER A 147 9.28 11.28 5.36
C SER A 147 10.69 11.84 5.34
N ILE A 148 11.63 11.08 4.79
CA ILE A 148 12.99 11.53 4.50
C ILE A 148 13.31 11.16 3.05
N GLY A 149 13.34 12.16 2.18
CA GLY A 149 13.71 12.04 0.77
C GLY A 149 15.14 12.52 0.52
N ASN A 150 15.90 11.77 -0.28
CA ASN A 150 17.24 12.15 -0.72
C ASN A 150 17.34 11.98 -2.24
N ASP A 151 17.44 13.09 -2.95
CA ASP A 151 17.70 13.19 -4.38
C ASP A 151 19.15 13.62 -4.56
N ILE A 152 20.04 12.66 -4.79
CA ILE A 152 21.49 12.87 -4.76
C ILE A 152 22.11 12.52 -6.12
N ASN A 153 22.65 13.53 -6.77
CA ASN A 153 23.49 13.42 -7.95
C ASN A 153 24.97 13.63 -7.56
N VAL A 154 25.75 12.55 -7.49
CA VAL A 154 27.19 12.61 -7.19
C VAL A 154 28.07 11.91 -8.23
N SER A 155 29.34 12.33 -8.30
CA SER A 155 30.30 11.77 -9.26
C SER A 155 31.43 10.93 -8.65
N VAL A 156 31.59 10.95 -7.32
CA VAL A 156 32.67 10.26 -6.59
C VAL A 156 32.10 9.32 -5.54
N ASP A 157 31.71 9.82 -4.37
CA ASP A 157 31.31 9.01 -3.21
C ASP A 157 30.02 9.57 -2.57
N VAL A 158 29.13 8.68 -2.11
CA VAL A 158 27.93 9.03 -1.35
C VAL A 158 27.75 8.12 -0.14
N ASN A 159 27.48 8.70 1.02
CA ASN A 159 26.97 8.00 2.20
C ASN A 159 25.66 8.65 2.62
N VAL A 160 24.66 7.82 2.96
CA VAL A 160 23.36 8.28 3.44
C VAL A 160 22.94 7.44 4.63
N THR A 161 22.60 8.11 5.73
CA THR A 161 21.97 7.53 6.91
C THR A 161 20.64 8.23 7.13
N ASN A 162 19.54 7.49 7.01
CA ASN A 162 18.21 7.98 7.39
C ASN A 162 17.72 7.20 8.61
N GLN A 163 17.29 7.90 9.65
CA GLN A 163 16.77 7.31 10.86
C GLN A 163 15.43 7.92 11.23
N ILE A 164 14.44 7.07 11.51
CA ILE A 164 13.14 7.51 11.99
C ILE A 164 12.82 6.66 13.21
N ASN A 165 12.71 7.30 14.37
CA ASN A 165 12.32 6.63 15.61
C ASN A 165 10.99 7.22 16.10
N ASN A 166 9.99 6.37 16.25
CA ASN A 166 8.70 6.73 16.85
C ASN A 166 8.55 5.96 18.16
N HIS A 167 8.63 6.68 19.27
CA HIS A 167 8.38 6.18 20.61
C HIS A 167 7.04 6.74 21.12
N ILE A 168 5.99 5.93 21.03
CA ILE A 168 4.62 6.34 21.38
C ILE A 168 4.16 5.59 22.64
N THR A 169 3.60 6.30 23.61
CA THR A 169 3.10 5.74 24.88
C THR A 169 1.73 6.31 25.26
N ASN A 170 0.82 5.50 25.81
CA ASN A 170 -0.53 5.97 26.15
C ASN A 170 -0.56 6.82 27.42
N THR A 171 -1.42 7.86 27.46
CA THR A 171 -1.75 8.61 28.68
C THR A 171 -2.84 7.91 29.49
N THR A 172 -2.78 6.58 29.64
CA THR A 172 -3.53 5.95 30.73
C THR A 172 -2.90 6.43 32.02
N LYS A 173 -3.63 7.23 32.80
CA LYS A 173 -3.34 7.41 34.21
C LYS A 173 -3.30 6.01 34.80
N ASP A 174 -2.09 5.54 35.12
CA ASP A 174 -1.92 4.55 36.16
C ASP A 174 -2.73 5.06 37.35
N GLY A 175 -3.83 4.36 37.58
CA GLY A 175 -4.67 4.56 38.74
C GLY A 175 -3.80 4.27 39.94
N ASP A 176 -3.31 5.33 40.55
CA ASP A 176 -2.74 5.36 41.87
C ASP A 176 -3.80 4.79 42.84
N GLY A 177 -3.66 3.51 43.14
CA GLY A 177 -4.37 2.78 44.17
C GLY A 177 -3.33 2.03 45.01
N PRO A 178 -2.94 2.55 46.19
CA PRO A 178 -1.84 1.99 46.94
C PRO A 178 -2.24 0.70 47.66
N ASN A 179 -1.40 -0.32 47.48
CA ASN A 179 -0.85 -1.18 48.52
C ASN A 179 -1.80 -1.71 49.63
N ASN A 180 -2.15 -2.99 49.52
CA ASN A 180 -2.01 -3.99 50.58
C ASN A 180 -2.25 -5.36 49.93
N GLY A 181 -1.29 -6.28 49.86
CA GLY A 181 -0.48 -6.72 50.97
C GLY A 181 -1.13 -7.96 51.58
N ASP A 182 -0.42 -9.08 51.48
CA ASP A 182 -0.52 -10.28 52.31
C ASP A 182 -1.36 -11.47 51.79
N ASN A 183 -0.67 -12.38 51.10
CA ASN A 183 -0.35 -13.73 51.57
C ASN A 183 -1.38 -14.43 52.47
N GLY A 184 -1.85 -15.61 52.04
CA GLY A 184 -2.68 -16.46 52.90
C GLY A 184 -3.08 -17.79 52.30
N ASN A 185 -2.08 -18.64 52.04
CA ASN A 185 -2.28 -20.09 51.91
C ASN A 185 -2.92 -20.62 53.21
N GLY A 186 -4.00 -21.40 53.10
CA GLY A 186 -4.74 -21.87 54.27
C GLY A 186 -5.77 -22.93 53.91
N GLU A 187 -5.28 -24.14 53.72
CA GLU A 187 -6.04 -25.38 53.82
C GLU A 187 -6.89 -25.39 55.10
N GLU A 188 -8.19 -25.69 55.00
CA GLU A 188 -8.79 -26.60 55.98
C GLU A 188 -10.05 -27.29 55.44
N ASN A 189 -10.04 -28.59 55.67
CA ASN A 189 -11.01 -29.60 55.28
C ASN A 189 -12.35 -29.43 56.00
N GLY A 190 -13.44 -29.73 55.29
CA GLY A 190 -14.79 -29.78 55.83
C GLY A 190 -15.72 -30.67 55.01
N GLN A 191 -15.30 -31.91 54.83
CA GLN A 191 -15.99 -33.03 54.21
C GLN A 191 -17.41 -33.23 54.81
N VAL A 192 -18.45 -33.25 53.99
CA VAL A 192 -19.69 -34.00 54.28
C VAL A 192 -20.04 -34.81 53.04
N GLU A 193 -20.03 -36.11 53.27
CA GLU A 193 -20.24 -37.20 52.34
C GLU A 193 -21.68 -37.20 51.78
N ASN A 194 -21.81 -37.39 50.47
CA ASN A 194 -22.94 -38.12 49.89
C ASN A 194 -22.34 -39.27 49.09
N GLY A 195 -22.56 -40.47 49.61
CA GLY A 195 -22.14 -41.71 49.00
C GLY A 195 -23.04 -42.16 47.85
N GLU A 196 -22.38 -42.94 46.99
CA GLU A 196 -22.91 -44.07 46.21
C GLU A 196 -23.84 -43.74 45.04
N ASP A 197 -23.78 -44.44 43.91
CA ASP A 197 -22.76 -45.22 43.20
C ASP A 197 -23.51 -45.56 41.90
N SER A 198 -22.96 -45.21 40.73
CA SER A 198 -23.26 -45.96 39.51
C SER A 198 -22.23 -45.60 38.44
N ASP A 199 -21.13 -46.31 38.55
CA ASP A 199 -20.22 -46.67 37.48
C ASP A 199 -20.99 -47.31 36.30
N ASN A 200 -20.76 -46.80 35.08
CA ASN A 200 -20.36 -47.62 33.94
C ASN A 200 -19.92 -46.70 32.79
N GLY A 201 -18.61 -46.46 32.72
CA GLY A 201 -17.97 -46.15 31.45
C GLY A 201 -17.89 -47.40 30.58
N ASP A 202 -17.99 -47.24 29.27
CA ASP A 202 -17.12 -48.00 28.38
C ASP A 202 -16.60 -47.09 27.26
N ASN A 203 -15.38 -47.38 26.88
CA ASN A 203 -14.35 -46.55 26.33
C ASN A 203 -14.15 -46.88 24.84
N GLY A 204 -13.62 -45.92 24.07
CA GLY A 204 -12.91 -46.17 22.80
C GLY A 204 -13.81 -46.37 21.58
N THR A 205 -13.62 -45.69 20.46
CA THR A 205 -12.37 -45.37 19.73
C THR A 205 -12.62 -44.08 18.91
N GLY A 206 -11.74 -43.08 18.83
CA GLY A 206 -10.30 -43.20 18.67
C GLY A 206 -9.93 -43.55 17.23
N GLU A 207 -10.45 -42.82 16.23
CA GLU A 207 -9.89 -42.84 14.87
C GLU A 207 -9.55 -41.42 14.43
N ASN A 208 -8.24 -41.19 14.31
CA ASN A 208 -7.61 -40.13 13.55
C ASN A 208 -8.15 -40.17 12.11
N GLY A 209 -9.10 -39.28 11.81
CA GLY A 209 -9.32 -38.82 10.45
C GLY A 209 -8.33 -37.71 10.16
N ASN A 210 -7.23 -38.04 9.51
CA ASN A 210 -6.38 -37.08 8.80
C ASN A 210 -7.23 -36.53 7.64
N GLY A 211 -8.09 -35.56 7.93
CA GLY A 211 -8.87 -34.86 6.93
C GLY A 211 -7.91 -33.93 6.20
N ASN A 212 -7.64 -34.21 4.93
CA ASN A 212 -7.38 -33.13 3.99
C ASN A 212 -8.56 -32.17 4.16
N GLU A 213 -8.33 -30.97 4.70
CA GLU A 213 -9.22 -29.87 4.38
C GLU A 213 -9.18 -29.74 2.86
N GLU A 214 -10.29 -30.06 2.19
CA GLU A 214 -10.37 -29.87 0.74
C GLU A 214 -10.28 -28.36 0.51
N THR A 215 -9.27 -27.94 -0.26
CA THR A 215 -9.13 -26.55 -0.71
C THR A 215 -10.47 -26.09 -1.28
N PRO A 216 -11.04 -24.96 -0.80
CA PRO A 216 -12.32 -24.47 -1.30
C PRO A 216 -12.24 -24.23 -2.81
N GLU A 217 -13.35 -24.38 -3.53
CA GLU A 217 -13.36 -24.11 -4.98
C GLU A 217 -13.10 -22.62 -5.26
N THR A 218 -13.73 -21.75 -4.47
CA THR A 218 -13.53 -20.30 -4.51
C THR A 218 -13.72 -19.71 -3.12
N VAL A 219 -13.09 -18.57 -2.85
CA VAL A 219 -13.31 -17.78 -1.62
C VAL A 219 -13.65 -16.33 -1.95
N TRP A 220 -14.37 -15.66 -1.07
CA TRP A 220 -14.68 -14.24 -1.22
C TRP A 220 -13.60 -13.39 -0.57
N GLY A 221 -13.29 -12.25 -1.18
CA GLY A 221 -12.30 -11.33 -0.65
C GLY A 221 -12.48 -9.93 -1.18
N VAL A 222 -11.56 -9.06 -0.80
CA VAL A 222 -11.59 -7.64 -1.15
C VAL A 222 -10.19 -7.19 -1.53
N ASP A 223 -10.07 -6.02 -2.12
CA ASP A 223 -8.79 -5.32 -2.21
C ASP A 223 -9.00 -3.82 -1.96
N SER A 224 -7.92 -3.12 -1.60
CA SER A 224 -8.00 -1.70 -1.30
C SER A 224 -6.72 -0.95 -1.60
N ALA A 225 -6.86 0.28 -2.12
CA ALA A 225 -5.76 1.23 -2.23
C ALA A 225 -5.38 1.86 -0.87
N SER A 226 -6.34 1.97 0.05
CA SER A 226 -6.13 2.46 1.42
C SER A 226 -5.55 1.39 2.34
N ILE A 227 -4.87 1.84 3.39
CA ILE A 227 -4.38 0.98 4.49
C ILE A 227 -5.57 0.32 5.19
N THR A 228 -5.47 -0.99 5.41
CA THR A 228 -6.45 -1.76 6.17
C THR A 228 -6.21 -1.60 7.66
N THR A 229 -7.03 -0.77 8.29
CA THR A 229 -7.08 -0.62 9.74
C THR A 229 -8.13 -1.55 10.35
N GLU A 230 -8.14 -1.70 11.69
CA GLU A 230 -9.22 -2.41 12.39
C GLU A 230 -10.60 -1.84 12.05
N ASP A 231 -10.72 -0.51 11.91
CA ASP A 231 -11.96 0.16 11.54
C ASP A 231 -12.37 -0.17 10.10
N MET A 232 -11.42 -0.26 9.16
CA MET A 232 -11.68 -0.65 7.78
C MET A 232 -12.14 -2.11 7.71
N LEU A 233 -11.43 -3.03 8.38
CA LEU A 233 -11.82 -4.43 8.45
C LEU A 233 -13.20 -4.60 9.11
N ALA A 234 -13.47 -3.89 10.21
CA ALA A 234 -14.79 -3.88 10.83
C ALA A 234 -15.87 -3.28 9.91
N CYS A 235 -15.55 -2.25 9.12
CA CYS A 235 -16.45 -1.70 8.11
C CYS A 235 -16.84 -2.78 7.09
N VAL A 236 -15.86 -3.50 6.55
CA VAL A 236 -16.09 -4.57 5.58
C VAL A 236 -16.96 -5.68 6.16
N ARG A 237 -16.62 -6.19 7.36
CA ARG A 237 -17.40 -7.24 8.04
C ARG A 237 -18.84 -6.84 8.35
N ASN A 238 -19.07 -5.58 8.70
CA ASN A 238 -20.40 -5.12 9.05
C ASN A 238 -21.29 -4.81 7.83
N ASN A 239 -20.70 -4.51 6.67
CA ASN A 239 -21.44 -4.02 5.51
C ASN A 239 -21.39 -4.95 4.29
N PHE A 240 -20.38 -5.80 4.15
CA PHE A 240 -20.11 -6.60 2.96
C PHE A 240 -20.03 -8.09 3.25
N GLY A 241 -19.18 -8.53 4.17
CA GLY A 241 -18.91 -9.95 4.41
C GLY A 241 -17.59 -10.18 5.14
N ASP A 242 -17.22 -11.43 5.34
CA ASP A 242 -15.97 -11.80 6.01
C ASP A 242 -14.92 -12.20 4.96
N PRO A 243 -13.96 -11.32 4.62
CA PRO A 243 -13.02 -11.60 3.54
C PRO A 243 -12.00 -12.65 3.96
N GLU A 244 -11.78 -13.66 3.12
CA GLU A 244 -10.69 -14.64 3.30
C GLU A 244 -9.37 -14.16 2.67
N VAL A 245 -9.46 -13.25 1.70
CA VAL A 245 -8.33 -12.65 0.99
C VAL A 245 -8.47 -11.14 0.95
N TRP A 246 -7.35 -10.44 1.15
CA TRP A 246 -7.23 -8.99 0.99
C TRP A 246 -6.10 -8.62 0.04
N GLY A 247 -6.42 -8.02 -1.11
CA GLY A 247 -5.43 -7.50 -2.05
C GLY A 247 -4.83 -6.18 -1.57
N ARG A 248 -3.50 -6.11 -1.46
CA ARG A 248 -2.76 -4.96 -0.93
C ARG A 248 -1.48 -4.67 -1.71
N TYR A 249 -1.16 -3.38 -1.76
CA TYR A 249 -0.05 -2.87 -2.56
C TYR A 249 1.28 -3.08 -1.84
N LEU A 250 2.28 -3.56 -2.55
CA LEU A 250 3.62 -3.84 -2.04
C LEU A 250 4.33 -2.57 -1.55
N GLY A 251 4.08 -1.44 -2.22
CA GLY A 251 4.68 -0.15 -1.92
C GLY A 251 3.68 1.00 -2.09
N THR A 252 4.01 2.15 -1.50
CA THR A 252 3.21 3.37 -1.65
C THR A 252 3.48 3.99 -3.02
N ASN A 253 2.42 4.16 -3.80
CA ASN A 253 2.45 4.93 -5.04
C ASN A 253 1.67 6.23 -4.84
N GLU A 254 2.39 7.35 -4.77
CA GLU A 254 1.84 8.64 -4.38
C GLU A 254 0.62 9.04 -5.20
N GLY A 255 -0.50 9.30 -4.51
CA GLY A 255 -1.77 9.66 -5.12
C GLY A 255 -2.55 8.49 -5.76
N ALA A 256 -2.05 7.26 -5.66
CA ALA A 256 -2.70 6.06 -6.18
C ALA A 256 -2.99 5.01 -5.09
N SER A 257 -1.98 4.63 -4.30
CA SER A 257 -2.13 3.56 -3.29
C SER A 257 -1.16 3.71 -2.11
N TYR A 258 -1.56 3.18 -0.96
CA TYR A 258 -0.70 3.01 0.20
C TYR A 258 -0.12 1.59 0.23
N GLY A 259 1.20 1.50 0.44
CA GLY A 259 1.89 0.23 0.59
C GLY A 259 1.51 -0.51 1.88
N LEU A 260 1.77 -1.80 1.90
CA LEU A 260 1.65 -2.67 3.06
C LEU A 260 2.46 -2.12 4.24
N THR A 261 1.92 -2.26 5.45
CA THR A 261 2.65 -2.00 6.70
C THR A 261 2.72 -3.26 7.56
N ALA A 262 3.68 -3.33 8.47
CA ALA A 262 3.81 -4.48 9.37
C ALA A 262 2.59 -4.61 10.29
N GLU A 263 1.99 -3.50 10.71
CA GLU A 263 0.75 -3.49 11.51
C GLU A 263 -0.43 -4.07 10.73
N GLU A 264 -0.57 -3.68 9.46
CA GLU A 264 -1.61 -4.19 8.56
C GLU A 264 -1.47 -5.70 8.33
N VAL A 265 -0.26 -6.17 8.06
CA VAL A 265 0.02 -7.61 7.90
C VAL A 265 -0.36 -8.38 9.16
N ASN A 266 0.09 -7.90 10.33
CA ASN A 266 -0.23 -8.54 11.60
C ASN A 266 -1.74 -8.58 11.87
N LEU A 267 -2.46 -7.50 11.55
CA LEU A 267 -3.91 -7.45 11.66
C LEU A 267 -4.56 -8.53 10.79
N LEU A 268 -4.29 -8.52 9.48
CA LEU A 268 -4.89 -9.45 8.51
C LEU A 268 -4.59 -10.91 8.87
N HIS A 269 -3.34 -11.24 9.17
CA HIS A 269 -2.97 -12.61 9.57
C HIS A 269 -3.55 -13.03 10.91
N SER A 270 -3.67 -12.13 11.89
CA SER A 270 -4.31 -12.46 13.17
C SER A 270 -5.78 -12.82 13.02
N GLU A 271 -6.39 -12.37 11.92
CA GLU A 271 -7.78 -12.61 11.54
C GLU A 271 -7.93 -13.75 10.52
N ASN A 272 -6.84 -14.46 10.20
CA ASN A 272 -6.75 -15.51 9.18
C ASN A 272 -7.14 -15.05 7.77
N ILE A 273 -6.80 -13.80 7.43
CA ILE A 273 -7.01 -13.23 6.10
C ILE A 273 -5.68 -13.30 5.35
N GLN A 274 -5.67 -13.95 4.18
CA GLN A 274 -4.49 -14.02 3.31
C GLN A 274 -4.30 -12.71 2.53
N ILE A 275 -3.05 -12.38 2.21
CA ILE A 275 -2.72 -11.15 1.50
C ILE A 275 -2.33 -11.48 0.06
N LEU A 276 -3.04 -10.89 -0.90
CA LEU A 276 -2.62 -10.85 -2.30
C LEU A 276 -1.75 -9.62 -2.52
N VAL A 277 -0.52 -9.81 -3.01
CA VAL A 277 0.49 -8.76 -3.11
C VAL A 277 0.49 -8.12 -4.49
N ILE A 278 0.29 -6.80 -4.54
CA ILE A 278 0.09 -6.04 -5.77
C ILE A 278 1.26 -5.07 -6.00
N TYR A 279 1.84 -5.10 -7.20
CA TYR A 279 2.86 -4.15 -7.63
C TYR A 279 2.29 -3.18 -8.66
N ASN A 280 2.29 -1.87 -8.39
CA ASN A 280 1.72 -0.84 -9.27
C ASN A 280 2.64 0.35 -9.56
N HIS A 281 3.97 0.20 -9.44
CA HIS A 281 4.92 1.29 -9.63
C HIS A 281 5.31 1.51 -11.11
N PHE A 282 4.38 1.27 -12.03
CA PHE A 282 4.55 1.55 -13.46
C PHE A 282 3.27 2.12 -14.06
N ASN A 283 3.41 2.91 -15.12
CA ASN A 283 2.31 3.43 -15.93
C ASN A 283 2.51 3.21 -17.44
N ASP A 284 3.56 2.47 -17.80
CA ASP A 284 3.90 2.06 -19.15
C ASP A 284 4.42 0.62 -19.09
N GLY A 285 3.59 -0.34 -19.50
CA GLY A 285 3.90 -1.76 -19.55
C GLY A 285 4.46 -2.18 -20.91
N THR A 286 5.38 -1.43 -21.53
CA THR A 286 5.93 -1.80 -22.85
C THR A 286 7.42 -2.10 -22.81
N GLY A 287 7.82 -3.14 -23.56
CA GLY A 287 9.21 -3.54 -23.73
C GLY A 287 9.72 -4.53 -22.69
N TYR A 288 10.54 -5.48 -23.16
CA TYR A 288 11.08 -6.57 -22.34
C TYR A 288 11.98 -6.10 -21.20
N GLU A 289 12.97 -5.25 -21.50
CA GLU A 289 13.88 -4.70 -20.46
C GLU A 289 13.10 -3.94 -19.38
N HIS A 290 12.01 -3.25 -19.75
CA HIS A 290 11.17 -2.54 -18.79
C HIS A 290 10.39 -3.49 -17.87
N GLY A 291 9.87 -4.59 -18.42
CA GLY A 291 9.26 -5.66 -17.62
C GLY A 291 10.24 -6.27 -16.62
N GLN A 292 11.50 -6.46 -17.03
CA GLN A 292 12.55 -6.95 -16.15
C GLN A 292 12.90 -5.93 -15.04
N ASP A 293 13.02 -4.65 -15.38
CA ASP A 293 13.34 -3.60 -14.41
C ASP A 293 12.25 -3.50 -13.32
N HIS A 294 10.98 -3.53 -13.72
CA HIS A 294 9.86 -3.51 -12.78
C HIS A 294 9.76 -4.78 -11.95
N ALA A 295 10.01 -5.95 -12.53
CA ALA A 295 10.07 -7.19 -11.76
C ALA A 295 11.20 -7.15 -10.72
N ASN A 296 12.41 -6.71 -11.09
CA ASN A 296 13.51 -6.59 -10.12
C ASN A 296 13.18 -5.62 -8.99
N ALA A 297 12.54 -4.49 -9.30
CA ALA A 297 12.09 -3.55 -8.29
C ALA A 297 11.03 -4.16 -7.35
N ALA A 298 10.08 -4.93 -7.87
CA ALA A 298 9.10 -5.65 -7.06
C ALA A 298 9.76 -6.70 -6.17
N LEU A 299 10.73 -7.47 -6.69
CA LEU A 299 11.48 -8.45 -5.92
C LEU A 299 12.28 -7.82 -4.78
N GLU A 300 12.93 -6.68 -5.03
CA GLU A 300 13.65 -5.92 -4.00
C GLU A 300 12.71 -5.46 -2.90
N MET A 301 11.58 -4.83 -3.25
CA MET A 301 10.57 -4.40 -2.27
C MET A 301 10.01 -5.57 -1.46
N ALA A 302 9.70 -6.70 -2.11
CA ALA A 302 9.18 -7.88 -1.45
C ALA A 302 10.18 -8.46 -0.44
N ARG A 303 11.46 -8.54 -0.82
CA ARG A 303 12.54 -9.00 0.08
C ARG A 303 12.77 -8.05 1.25
N ASP A 304 12.81 -6.75 0.97
CA ASP A 304 13.04 -5.73 1.99
C ASP A 304 11.90 -5.67 3.01
N PHE A 305 10.67 -5.88 2.54
CA PHE A 305 9.49 -5.97 3.41
C PHE A 305 9.41 -7.29 4.17
N GLY A 306 10.02 -8.36 3.65
CA GLY A 306 10.05 -9.69 4.26
C GLY A 306 8.87 -10.58 3.86
N ILE A 307 8.38 -10.44 2.62
CA ILE A 307 7.36 -11.33 2.06
C ILE A 307 7.94 -12.75 1.95
N PRO A 308 7.20 -13.80 2.36
CA PRO A 308 7.69 -15.17 2.27
C PRO A 308 7.93 -15.63 0.83
N GLU A 309 8.91 -16.54 0.67
CA GLU A 309 9.11 -17.29 -0.57
C GLU A 309 7.83 -18.05 -0.96
N GLY A 310 7.56 -18.17 -2.25
CA GLY A 310 6.39 -18.84 -2.83
C GLY A 310 5.19 -17.93 -3.07
N VAL A 311 5.13 -16.75 -2.43
CA VAL A 311 4.05 -15.77 -2.65
C VAL A 311 4.09 -15.23 -4.08
N ALA A 312 2.92 -15.04 -4.69
CA ALA A 312 2.79 -14.44 -6.00
C ALA A 312 2.81 -12.91 -5.93
N LEU A 313 3.54 -12.27 -6.85
CA LEU A 313 3.56 -10.82 -7.03
C LEU A 313 2.75 -10.46 -8.28
N PHE A 314 1.68 -9.68 -8.13
CA PHE A 314 0.78 -9.30 -9.22
C PHE A 314 1.15 -7.93 -9.79
N ALA A 315 1.61 -7.88 -11.04
CA ALA A 315 1.76 -6.61 -11.76
C ALA A 315 0.38 -6.00 -12.08
N ASN A 316 0.11 -4.78 -11.59
CA ASN A 316 -1.13 -4.06 -11.81
C ASN A 316 -1.12 -3.31 -13.15
N VAL A 317 -1.87 -3.81 -14.13
CA VAL A 317 -2.06 -3.14 -15.43
C VAL A 317 -3.40 -2.40 -15.42
N GLU A 318 -3.34 -1.08 -15.22
CA GLU A 318 -4.51 -0.21 -15.30
C GLU A 318 -5.04 -0.10 -16.75
N PRO A 319 -6.36 0.10 -16.97
CA PRO A 319 -6.98 0.08 -18.30
C PRO A 319 -6.43 1.08 -19.32
N ILE A 320 -5.76 2.14 -18.86
CA ILE A 320 -5.20 3.19 -19.72
C ILE A 320 -3.70 3.04 -19.97
N TYR A 321 -3.04 2.08 -19.30
CA TYR A 321 -1.61 1.89 -19.45
C TYR A 321 -1.33 1.15 -20.76
N PRO A 322 -0.38 1.62 -21.59
CA PRO A 322 0.06 0.83 -22.72
C PRO A 322 0.70 -0.46 -22.20
N ILE A 323 0.40 -1.58 -22.85
CA ILE A 323 0.93 -2.90 -22.48
C ILE A 323 1.31 -3.67 -23.74
N ASP A 324 2.44 -4.38 -23.71
CA ASP A 324 2.83 -5.29 -24.79
C ASP A 324 3.29 -6.66 -24.27
N SER A 325 3.38 -7.61 -25.20
CA SER A 325 3.78 -8.98 -24.87
C SER A 325 5.23 -9.07 -24.36
N ALA A 326 6.09 -8.13 -24.76
CA ALA A 326 7.49 -8.12 -24.38
C ALA A 326 7.63 -7.77 -22.90
N PHE A 327 6.88 -6.79 -22.39
CA PHE A 327 6.83 -6.47 -20.98
C PHE A 327 6.32 -7.63 -20.14
N ILE A 328 5.20 -8.26 -20.53
CA ILE A 328 4.63 -9.41 -19.81
C ILE A 328 5.65 -10.54 -19.71
N GLN A 329 6.35 -10.84 -20.81
CA GLN A 329 7.43 -11.83 -20.81
C GLN A 329 8.59 -11.40 -19.90
N GLY A 330 9.07 -10.16 -19.98
CA GLY A 330 10.16 -9.68 -19.15
C GLY A 330 9.84 -9.70 -17.64
N TRP A 331 8.59 -9.40 -17.29
CA TRP A 331 8.08 -9.54 -15.92
C TRP A 331 8.06 -11.01 -15.49
N HIS A 332 7.46 -11.89 -16.31
CA HIS A 332 7.38 -13.32 -16.03
C HIS A 332 8.76 -13.92 -15.79
N ASP A 333 9.69 -13.75 -16.74
CA ASP A 333 11.00 -14.39 -16.75
C ASP A 333 11.80 -14.04 -15.48
N VAL A 334 11.72 -12.80 -15.00
CA VAL A 334 12.45 -12.37 -13.80
C VAL A 334 11.79 -12.88 -12.52
N VAL A 335 10.45 -12.83 -12.43
CA VAL A 335 9.77 -13.27 -11.21
C VAL A 335 9.82 -14.80 -11.09
N SER A 336 9.59 -15.56 -12.16
CA SER A 336 9.59 -17.02 -12.12
C SER A 336 10.98 -17.64 -11.90
N GLU A 337 12.06 -16.93 -12.23
CA GLU A 337 13.44 -17.31 -11.88
C GLU A 337 13.82 -16.99 -10.42
N SER A 338 12.95 -16.28 -9.69
CA SER A 338 13.15 -15.88 -8.29
C SER A 338 12.53 -16.87 -7.29
N GLU A 339 12.45 -16.48 -6.02
CA GLU A 339 11.75 -17.19 -4.96
C GLU A 339 10.23 -16.95 -4.93
N TYR A 340 9.69 -16.08 -5.79
CA TYR A 340 8.27 -15.71 -5.85
C TYR A 340 7.58 -16.28 -7.10
N SER A 341 6.25 -16.28 -7.10
CA SER A 341 5.45 -16.66 -8.27
C SER A 341 5.04 -15.42 -9.07
N SER A 342 4.94 -15.54 -10.40
CA SER A 342 4.52 -14.41 -11.23
C SER A 342 3.00 -14.29 -11.29
N GLY A 343 2.47 -13.09 -11.09
CA GLY A 343 1.06 -12.76 -11.31
C GLY A 343 0.89 -11.50 -12.15
N ILE A 344 -0.28 -11.34 -12.76
CA ILE A 344 -0.68 -10.15 -13.50
C ILE A 344 -2.15 -9.84 -13.25
N TYR A 345 -2.44 -8.56 -13.05
CA TYR A 345 -3.79 -8.06 -12.87
C TYR A 345 -4.19 -7.08 -13.97
N GLY A 346 -5.46 -7.12 -14.38
CA GLY A 346 -6.08 -6.13 -15.26
C GLY A 346 -7.34 -6.65 -15.94
N ILE A 347 -7.82 -5.95 -16.97
CA ILE A 347 -9.04 -6.35 -17.70
C ILE A 347 -8.71 -7.40 -18.77
N PHE A 348 -8.95 -8.68 -18.47
CA PHE A 348 -8.78 -9.79 -19.43
C PHE A 348 -10.05 -10.12 -20.23
N ASP A 349 -10.60 -9.12 -20.91
CA ASP A 349 -11.63 -9.33 -21.93
C ASP A 349 -10.98 -9.46 -23.32
N PRO A 350 -11.41 -10.36 -24.22
CA PRO A 350 -10.83 -10.52 -25.56
C PRO A 350 -10.81 -9.26 -26.44
N SER A 351 -11.54 -8.22 -26.08
CA SER A 351 -11.52 -6.92 -26.75
C SER A 351 -10.47 -5.94 -26.21
N GLU A 352 -9.79 -6.26 -25.12
CA GLU A 352 -8.81 -5.40 -24.44
C GLU A 352 -7.37 -5.67 -24.86
N GLU A 353 -6.53 -4.63 -24.80
CA GLU A 353 -5.12 -4.71 -25.22
C GLU A 353 -4.31 -5.68 -24.36
N LEU A 354 -4.59 -5.75 -23.05
CA LEU A 354 -3.93 -6.67 -22.12
C LEU A 354 -4.15 -8.14 -22.50
N TYR A 355 -5.38 -8.52 -22.85
CA TYR A 355 -5.69 -9.89 -23.30
C TYR A 355 -4.87 -10.26 -24.54
N VAL A 356 -4.81 -9.35 -25.53
CA VAL A 356 -4.06 -9.56 -26.77
C VAL A 356 -2.54 -9.64 -26.51
N ALA A 357 -2.02 -8.78 -25.64
CA ALA A 357 -0.62 -8.78 -25.24
C ALA A 357 -0.24 -10.09 -24.51
N PHE A 358 -1.10 -10.57 -23.62
CA PHE A 358 -0.88 -11.82 -22.88
C PHE A 358 -0.87 -13.03 -23.82
N GLU A 359 -1.85 -13.17 -24.70
CA GLU A 359 -1.88 -14.26 -25.70
C GLU A 359 -0.63 -14.25 -26.59
N ALA A 360 -0.17 -13.06 -27.01
CA ALA A 360 1.06 -12.94 -27.79
C ALA A 360 2.33 -13.27 -26.98
N ALA A 361 2.31 -13.04 -25.66
CA ALA A 361 3.37 -13.46 -24.76
C ALA A 361 3.37 -14.99 -24.62
N VAL A 362 2.22 -15.62 -24.41
CA VAL A 362 2.04 -17.09 -24.37
C VAL A 362 2.48 -17.76 -25.68
N ASP A 363 2.14 -17.17 -26.83
CA ASP A 363 2.59 -17.67 -28.14
C ASP A 363 4.13 -17.66 -28.27
N SER A 364 4.80 -16.73 -27.58
CA SER A 364 6.25 -16.58 -27.58
C SER A 364 6.92 -17.47 -26.52
N ASP A 365 6.33 -17.54 -25.32
CA ASP A 365 6.74 -18.40 -24.22
C ASP A 365 5.53 -19.09 -23.56
N PRO A 366 5.30 -20.38 -23.86
CA PRO A 366 4.19 -21.13 -23.27
C PRO A 366 4.24 -21.30 -21.75
N SER A 367 5.38 -21.10 -21.08
CA SER A 367 5.44 -21.20 -19.61
C SER A 367 4.54 -20.16 -18.93
N ILE A 368 4.33 -19.00 -19.57
CA ILE A 368 3.45 -17.94 -19.06
C ILE A 368 2.04 -18.48 -18.81
N LEU A 369 1.53 -19.36 -19.68
CA LEU A 369 0.20 -19.93 -19.52
C LEU A 369 0.11 -20.86 -18.30
N ASP A 370 1.17 -21.61 -18.04
CA ASP A 370 1.25 -22.66 -17.03
C ASP A 370 1.74 -22.16 -15.65
N GLU A 371 2.34 -20.97 -15.57
CA GLU A 371 3.05 -20.48 -14.39
C GLU A 371 2.65 -19.06 -13.95
N MET A 372 2.08 -18.23 -14.82
CA MET A 372 1.62 -16.89 -14.45
C MET A 372 0.16 -16.88 -14.01
N TYR A 373 -0.09 -16.43 -12.77
CA TYR A 373 -1.44 -16.23 -12.25
C TYR A 373 -2.10 -15.00 -12.87
N VAL A 374 -3.33 -15.15 -13.34
CA VAL A 374 -4.17 -14.07 -13.88
C VAL A 374 -5.19 -13.66 -12.83
N TRP A 375 -5.20 -12.39 -12.45
CA TRP A 375 -6.30 -11.79 -11.69
C TRP A 375 -7.04 -10.81 -12.61
N THR A 376 -8.29 -11.14 -12.95
CA THR A 376 -9.04 -10.37 -13.95
C THR A 376 -10.02 -9.39 -13.31
N ALA A 377 -10.18 -8.21 -13.90
CA ALA A 377 -11.25 -7.25 -13.59
C ALA A 377 -12.44 -7.36 -14.57
N ALA A 378 -12.56 -8.48 -15.29
CA ALA A 378 -13.60 -8.71 -16.29
C ALA A 378 -14.42 -9.99 -16.04
N PRO A 379 -15.75 -9.96 -16.20
CA PRO A 379 -16.60 -8.76 -16.35
C PRO A 379 -16.74 -8.00 -15.02
N ASN A 380 -17.08 -6.71 -15.08
CA ASN A 380 -17.47 -5.96 -13.88
C ASN A 380 -18.99 -6.06 -13.69
N GLU A 381 -19.40 -6.77 -12.65
CA GLU A 381 -20.81 -7.00 -12.25
C GLU A 381 -21.29 -6.00 -11.18
N GLY A 382 -20.37 -5.22 -10.62
CA GLY A 382 -20.61 -4.22 -9.58
C GLY A 382 -20.46 -4.75 -8.16
N ILE A 383 -20.29 -3.82 -7.23
CA ILE A 383 -20.10 -4.11 -5.80
C ILE A 383 -21.31 -4.81 -5.20
N THR A 384 -21.07 -5.90 -4.47
CA THR A 384 -22.08 -6.62 -3.67
C THR A 384 -21.51 -7.06 -2.33
N THR A 385 -22.39 -7.44 -1.41
CA THR A 385 -22.01 -8.21 -0.21
C THR A 385 -21.56 -9.62 -0.62
N GLU A 386 -20.78 -10.30 0.22
CA GLU A 386 -20.40 -11.71 0.07
C GLU A 386 -21.63 -12.61 -0.21
N GLU A 387 -22.71 -12.49 0.58
CA GLU A 387 -23.95 -13.29 0.42
C GLU A 387 -24.60 -13.09 -0.97
N ASN A 388 -24.35 -11.95 -1.61
CA ASN A 388 -24.91 -11.58 -2.91
C ASN A 388 -23.82 -11.51 -3.99
N ALA A 389 -22.66 -12.13 -3.78
CA ALA A 389 -21.61 -12.22 -4.78
C ALA A 389 -22.15 -12.91 -6.05
N PRO A 390 -21.72 -12.49 -7.24
CA PRO A 390 -22.12 -13.14 -8.48
C PRO A 390 -21.60 -14.58 -8.51
N ALA A 391 -22.21 -15.44 -9.33
CA ALA A 391 -21.64 -16.75 -9.59
C ALA A 391 -20.27 -16.58 -10.26
N TYR A 392 -19.27 -17.35 -9.81
CA TYR A 392 -17.90 -17.28 -10.32
C TYR A 392 -17.86 -17.55 -11.84
N ASN A 393 -17.60 -16.50 -12.63
CA ASN A 393 -17.56 -16.56 -14.09
C ASN A 393 -16.64 -15.46 -14.68
N PRO A 394 -15.34 -15.44 -14.31
CA PRO A 394 -14.39 -14.49 -14.87
C PRO A 394 -14.16 -14.66 -16.37
N SER A 395 -13.78 -13.57 -17.03
CA SER A 395 -13.20 -13.57 -18.37
C SER A 395 -11.68 -13.56 -18.27
N TYR A 396 -11.03 -14.55 -18.89
CA TYR A 396 -9.59 -14.70 -18.93
C TYR A 396 -9.16 -15.59 -20.11
N PRO A 397 -7.88 -15.60 -20.50
CA PRO A 397 -7.38 -16.43 -21.59
C PRO A 397 -7.55 -17.93 -21.34
N ASP A 398 -7.95 -18.67 -22.37
CA ASP A 398 -8.22 -20.11 -22.28
C ASP A 398 -6.97 -20.89 -21.81
N GLY A 399 -7.07 -21.55 -20.66
CA GLY A 399 -6.00 -22.39 -20.11
C GLY A 399 -5.01 -21.65 -19.21
N ALA A 400 -5.13 -20.33 -19.05
CA ALA A 400 -4.31 -19.60 -18.09
C ALA A 400 -4.66 -19.99 -16.64
N LEU A 401 -3.68 -19.87 -15.74
CA LEU A 401 -3.90 -20.04 -14.30
C LEU A 401 -4.71 -18.86 -13.76
N ILE A 402 -6.01 -19.05 -13.56
CA ILE A 402 -6.85 -18.04 -12.92
C ILE A 402 -6.55 -17.96 -11.42
N GLY A 403 -6.18 -16.78 -10.95
CA GLY A 403 -5.97 -16.47 -9.53
C GLY A 403 -7.22 -15.88 -8.89
N GLY A 404 -7.93 -15.00 -9.60
CA GLY A 404 -9.13 -14.39 -9.06
C GLY A 404 -9.86 -13.47 -10.03
N TRP A 405 -10.95 -12.93 -9.53
CA TRP A 405 -11.85 -12.06 -10.27
C TRP A 405 -12.30 -10.88 -9.41
N GLN A 406 -11.86 -9.69 -9.78
CA GLN A 406 -12.42 -8.45 -9.27
C GLN A 406 -13.71 -8.13 -10.03
N TYR A 407 -14.85 -8.38 -9.39
CA TYR A 407 -16.15 -8.25 -10.03
C TYR A 407 -16.83 -6.91 -9.75
N GLY A 408 -16.35 -6.14 -8.76
CA GLY A 408 -16.93 -4.85 -8.38
C GLY A 408 -15.86 -3.87 -7.95
N LEU A 409 -16.06 -2.60 -8.34
CA LEU A 409 -15.14 -1.49 -8.09
C LEU A 409 -15.75 -0.40 -7.20
N ASP A 410 -14.93 0.26 -6.40
CA ASP A 410 -15.17 1.51 -5.68
C ASP A 410 -16.39 1.49 -4.76
N ALA A 411 -16.41 0.59 -3.77
CA ALA A 411 -17.43 0.61 -2.74
C ALA A 411 -17.34 1.88 -1.88
N GLU A 412 -18.21 2.86 -2.11
CA GLU A 412 -18.23 4.14 -1.37
C GLU A 412 -18.27 4.00 0.17
N THR A 413 -18.80 2.87 0.68
CA THR A 413 -19.01 2.66 2.12
C THR A 413 -17.71 2.37 2.88
N CYS A 414 -16.81 1.56 2.31
CA CYS A 414 -15.57 1.15 2.98
C CYS A 414 -14.31 1.36 2.12
N ASN A 415 -14.43 1.95 0.92
CA ASN A 415 -13.32 2.18 -0.03
C ASN A 415 -12.56 0.89 -0.40
N ILE A 416 -13.33 -0.11 -0.86
CA ILE A 416 -12.82 -1.42 -1.28
C ILE A 416 -13.37 -1.80 -2.66
N ASP A 417 -12.69 -2.74 -3.28
CA ASP A 417 -13.18 -3.52 -4.40
C ASP A 417 -13.55 -4.94 -3.93
N THR A 418 -14.46 -5.60 -4.65
CA THR A 418 -14.97 -6.92 -4.26
C THR A 418 -14.52 -8.00 -5.23
N ASN A 419 -14.04 -9.11 -4.67
CA ASN A 419 -13.36 -10.18 -5.39
C ASN A 419 -13.93 -11.56 -5.08
N ILE A 420 -13.75 -12.48 -6.03
CA ILE A 420 -13.83 -13.93 -5.80
C ILE A 420 -12.52 -14.53 -6.29
N PHE A 421 -11.83 -15.27 -5.42
CA PHE A 421 -10.56 -15.90 -5.70
C PHE A 421 -10.73 -17.39 -5.98
N ASP A 422 -9.95 -17.92 -6.92
CA ASP A 422 -9.90 -19.36 -7.19
C ASP A 422 -9.14 -20.04 -6.04
N GLY A 423 -9.63 -21.19 -5.56
CA GLY A 423 -9.00 -21.89 -4.44
C GLY A 423 -7.53 -22.24 -4.66
N ASN A 424 -7.10 -22.44 -5.91
CA ASN A 424 -5.71 -22.78 -6.22
C ASN A 424 -4.74 -21.61 -6.03
N VAL A 425 -5.24 -20.37 -5.95
CA VAL A 425 -4.38 -19.20 -5.69
C VAL A 425 -3.96 -19.12 -4.23
N LEU A 426 -4.72 -19.72 -3.31
CA LEU A 426 -4.50 -19.60 -1.86
C LEU A 426 -3.15 -20.16 -1.39
N ASP A 427 -2.55 -21.05 -2.18
CA ASP A 427 -1.22 -21.62 -1.92
C ASP A 427 -0.07 -20.63 -2.24
N VAL A 428 -0.36 -19.54 -2.96
CA VAL A 428 0.61 -18.51 -3.36
C VAL A 428 0.25 -17.12 -2.83
N LEU A 429 -0.67 -17.05 -1.85
CA LEU A 429 -0.93 -15.82 -1.09
C LEU A 429 -0.16 -15.82 0.23
N TRP A 430 0.03 -14.64 0.83
CA TRP A 430 0.77 -14.50 2.09
C TRP A 430 -0.10 -14.68 3.33
#